data_AF-A0A661UWV0-F1
#
_entry.id   AF-A0A661UWV0-F1
#
_cell.length_a   1.000
_cell.length_b   1.000
_cell.length_c   1.000
_cell.angle_alpha   90.00
_cell.angle_beta   90.00
_cell.angle_gamma   90.00
#
_symmetry.space_group_name_H-M   'P 1'
#
loop_
_entity.id
_entity.type
_entity.pdbx_description
1 polymer ?
#
loop_
_entity_poly.entity_id
_entity_poly.type
_entity_poly.pdbx_seq_one_letter_code
_entity_poly.pdbx_strand_id
1 'polypeptide(L)'
;MTKGKYVYDRKKFCVPVTKAEPLSSIQFIIDNFIGKKITFCIDGEGESWEIWRYVEDADSDKIKKNGPPEKPKYLYVEGEEIVDFVSA
;
A
#
# COMPACT_ATOMS: atom_id res chain seq x y z
N MET A 1 17.01 14.40 5.29
CA MET A 1 16.90 12.94 5.47
C MET A 1 17.08 12.30 4.10
N THR A 2 17.86 11.23 4.04
CA THR A 2 18.48 10.69 2.84
C THR A 2 17.44 10.41 1.77
N LYS A 3 17.54 11.12 0.63
CA LYS A 3 16.86 10.79 -0.64
C LYS A 3 17.44 9.46 -1.16
N GLY A 4 17.21 8.38 -0.42
CA GLY A 4 17.51 7.03 -0.86
C GLY A 4 16.31 6.57 -1.65
N LYS A 5 16.50 6.39 -2.95
CA LYS A 5 15.53 5.76 -3.85
C LYS A 5 15.02 4.47 -3.20
N TYR A 6 13.73 4.40 -2.86
CA TYR A 6 13.18 3.19 -2.27
C TYR A 6 12.97 2.13 -3.37
N VAL A 7 13.24 0.88 -3.03
CA VAL A 7 13.00 -0.25 -3.94
C VAL A 7 11.70 -0.93 -3.51
N TYR A 8 10.67 -0.77 -4.33
CA TYR A 8 9.37 -1.38 -4.11
C TYR A 8 9.44 -2.90 -4.36
N ASP A 9 9.19 -3.66 -3.31
CA ASP A 9 9.12 -5.13 -3.33
C ASP A 9 7.64 -5.59 -3.28
N ARG A 10 7.09 -5.87 -4.46
CA ARG A 10 5.71 -6.34 -4.61
C ARG A 10 5.41 -7.62 -3.83
N LYS A 11 6.41 -8.48 -3.58
CA LYS A 11 6.19 -9.75 -2.87
C LYS A 11 5.88 -9.57 -1.39
N LYS A 12 6.12 -8.38 -0.85
CA LYS A 12 5.79 -8.04 0.55
C LYS A 12 4.37 -7.51 0.73
N PHE A 13 3.75 -6.97 -0.32
CA PHE A 13 2.41 -6.36 -0.26
C PHE A 13 1.32 -7.39 -0.61
N CYS A 14 0.93 -8.22 0.36
CA CYS A 14 0.07 -9.39 0.10
C CYS A 14 -1.35 -9.29 0.68
N VAL A 15 -1.68 -8.21 1.41
CA VAL A 15 -3.00 -8.05 2.05
C VAL A 15 -3.74 -6.88 1.41
N PRO A 16 -4.76 -7.13 0.56
CA PRO A 16 -5.66 -6.08 0.11
C PRO A 16 -6.59 -5.69 1.28
N VAL A 17 -6.67 -4.39 1.56
CA VAL A 17 -7.40 -3.83 2.70
C VAL A 17 -8.76 -3.30 2.28
N THR A 18 -8.87 -2.83 1.04
CA THR A 18 -10.10 -2.29 0.48
C THR A 18 -10.53 -3.10 -0.73
N LYS A 19 -11.78 -2.91 -1.15
CA LYS A 19 -12.18 -3.21 -2.53
C LYS A 19 -11.78 -2.02 -3.40
N ALA A 20 -11.88 -2.19 -4.71
CA ALA A 20 -11.69 -1.11 -5.67
C ALA A 20 -12.82 -0.07 -5.52
N GLU A 21 -12.49 1.09 -4.96
CA GLU A 21 -13.45 2.17 -4.65
C GLU A 21 -12.82 3.55 -4.93
N PRO A 22 -13.59 4.65 -4.98
CA PRO A 22 -13.02 5.98 -5.15
C PRO A 22 -12.02 6.34 -4.04
N LEU A 23 -10.97 7.09 -4.37
CA LEU A 23 -9.91 7.46 -3.43
C LEU A 23 -10.47 8.19 -2.19
N SER A 24 -11.47 9.05 -2.40
CA SER A 24 -12.17 9.76 -1.32
C SER A 24 -12.86 8.82 -0.34
N SER A 25 -13.39 7.68 -0.81
CA SER A 25 -14.08 6.70 0.02
C SER A 25 -13.12 5.92 0.92
N ILE A 26 -11.85 5.78 0.54
CA ILE A 26 -10.84 5.03 1.29
C ILE A 26 -9.88 5.91 2.10
N GLN A 27 -10.05 7.23 2.05
CA GLN A 27 -9.16 8.21 2.70
C GLN A 27 -9.02 7.96 4.21
N PHE A 28 -10.10 7.61 4.90
CA PHE A 28 -10.07 7.34 6.34
C PHE A 28 -9.15 6.16 6.71
N ILE A 29 -8.96 5.20 5.80
CA ILE A 29 -8.07 4.05 5.98
C ILE A 29 -6.62 4.49 5.80
N ILE A 30 -6.36 5.31 4.77
CA ILE A 30 -5.04 5.91 4.51
C ILE A 30 -4.58 6.68 5.76
N ASP A 31 -5.42 7.57 6.26
CA ASP A 31 -5.11 8.39 7.44
C ASP A 31 -4.87 7.52 8.69
N ASN A 32 -5.67 6.46 8.87
CA ASN A 32 -5.49 5.51 9.96
C ASN A 32 -4.14 4.77 9.88
N PHE A 33 -3.75 4.37 8.67
CA PHE A 33 -2.52 3.63 8.43
C PHE A 33 -1.29 4.50 8.61
N ILE A 34 -1.34 5.76 8.16
CA ILE A 34 -0.31 6.77 8.44
C ILE A 34 -0.17 6.96 9.94
N GLY A 35 -1.27 7.19 10.66
CA GLY A 35 -1.25 7.38 12.12
C GLY A 35 -0.69 6.17 12.88
N LYS A 36 -0.91 4.96 12.37
CA LYS A 36 -0.38 3.71 12.94
C LYS A 36 1.02 3.35 12.44
N LYS A 37 1.61 4.15 11.54
CA LYS A 37 2.91 3.86 10.91
C LYS A 37 2.95 2.52 10.18
N ILE A 38 1.88 2.18 9.49
CA ILE A 38 1.80 0.96 8.68
C ILE A 38 2.52 1.20 7.35
N THR A 39 3.20 0.17 6.84
CA THR A 39 3.74 0.16 5.47
C THR A 39 2.68 -0.37 4.51
N PHE A 40 2.27 0.46 3.56
CA PHE A 40 1.22 0.17 2.58
C PHE A 40 1.48 0.87 1.24
N CYS A 41 0.83 0.41 0.20
CA CYS A 41 0.82 1.06 -1.10
C CYS A 41 -0.61 1.15 -1.61
N ILE A 42 -0.82 2.06 -2.56
CA ILE A 42 -2.13 2.30 -3.17
C ILE A 42 -1.95 2.17 -4.67
N ASP A 43 -2.81 1.36 -5.27
CA ASP A 43 -2.86 1.16 -6.71
C ASP A 43 -4.27 1.42 -7.23
N GLY A 44 -4.39 1.92 -8.46
CA GLY A 44 -5.67 2.29 -9.03
C GLY A 44 -5.63 3.45 -10.02
N GLU A 45 -6.78 3.71 -10.62
CA GLU A 45 -7.01 4.80 -11.57
C GLU A 45 -8.50 5.22 -11.55
N GLY A 46 -8.77 6.51 -11.74
CA GLY A 46 -10.13 7.04 -11.81
C GLY A 46 -10.91 6.85 -10.51
N GLU A 47 -11.96 6.04 -10.55
CA GLU A 47 -12.85 5.75 -9.40
C GLU A 47 -12.56 4.37 -8.77
N SER A 48 -11.45 3.72 -9.13
CA SER A 48 -11.14 2.34 -8.79
C SER A 48 -9.77 2.23 -8.13
N TRP A 49 -9.71 2.46 -6.82
CA TRP A 49 -8.48 2.44 -6.00
C TRP A 49 -8.51 1.35 -4.93
N GLU A 50 -7.35 0.76 -4.67
CA GLU A 50 -7.17 -0.33 -3.70
C GLU A 50 -5.93 -0.10 -2.83
N ILE A 51 -6.06 -0.35 -1.52
CA ILE A 51 -4.95 -0.29 -0.56
C ILE A 51 -4.40 -1.69 -0.29
N TRP A 52 -3.08 -1.81 -0.31
CA TRP A 52 -2.35 -3.04 -0.04
C TRP A 52 -1.29 -2.83 1.03
N ARG A 53 -1.18 -3.73 2.00
CA ARG A 53 -0.18 -3.62 3.09
C ARG A 53 0.67 -4.88 3.26
N TYR A 54 1.71 -4.75 4.07
CA TYR A 54 2.51 -5.88 4.53
C TYR A 54 1.69 -6.85 5.38
N VAL A 55 2.01 -8.13 5.24
CA VAL A 55 1.49 -9.19 6.11
C VAL A 55 2.15 -9.01 7.47
N GLU A 56 1.35 -8.89 8.52
CA GLU A 56 1.82 -8.95 9.89
C GLU A 56 1.72 -10.38 10.43
N ASP A 57 2.56 -10.75 11.40
CA ASP A 57 2.56 -12.11 11.97
C ASP A 57 1.20 -12.52 12.58
N ALA A 58 0.41 -11.53 13.01
CA ALA A 58 -0.91 -11.71 13.57
C ALA A 58 -2.04 -11.82 12.52
N ASP A 59 -1.75 -11.61 11.23
CA ASP A 59 -2.77 -11.70 10.18
C ASP A 59 -3.18 -13.16 9.96
N SER A 60 -4.40 -13.47 10.38
CA SER A 60 -5.05 -14.76 10.14
C SER A 60 -5.51 -14.93 8.69
N ASP A 61 -5.73 -13.81 7.99
CA ASP A 61 -6.11 -13.75 6.59
C ASP A 61 -4.88 -13.87 5.68
N LYS A 62 -4.31 -15.07 5.61
CA LYS A 62 -3.23 -15.36 4.67
C LYS A 62 -3.79 -15.47 3.25
N ILE A 63 -3.53 -14.43 2.46
CA ILE A 63 -3.66 -14.34 1.00
C ILE A 63 -5.12 -14.26 0.51
N LYS A 64 -5.61 -13.03 0.26
CA LYS A 64 -6.95 -12.82 -0.34
C LYS A 64 -6.92 -12.54 -1.84
N LYS A 65 -5.77 -12.31 -2.47
CA LYS A 65 -5.71 -12.00 -3.91
C LYS A 65 -4.34 -12.35 -4.49
N ASN A 66 -4.32 -13.08 -5.61
CA ASN A 66 -3.11 -13.31 -6.40
C ASN A 66 -2.84 -12.06 -7.25
N GLY A 67 -1.60 -11.58 -7.26
CA GLY A 67 -1.18 -10.40 -8.01
C GLY A 67 -1.09 -9.14 -7.16
N PRO A 68 -0.04 -9.02 -6.30
CA PRO A 68 0.27 -7.76 -5.64
C PRO A 68 0.48 -6.65 -6.69
N PRO A 69 0.21 -5.38 -6.35
CA PRO A 69 0.27 -4.29 -7.31
C PRO A 69 1.65 -4.19 -7.94
N GLU A 70 1.71 -4.18 -9.28
CA GLU A 70 2.99 -4.19 -10.00
C GLU A 70 3.67 -2.82 -9.99
N LYS A 71 2.84 -1.77 -10.06
CA LYS A 71 3.26 -0.36 -10.15
C LYS A 71 2.30 0.52 -9.36
N PRO A 72 2.29 0.41 -8.02
CA PRO A 72 1.42 1.26 -7.22
C PRO A 72 1.69 2.73 -7.52
N LYS A 73 0.65 3.55 -7.44
CA LYS A 73 0.73 5.00 -7.63
C LYS A 73 1.29 5.70 -6.40
N TYR A 74 1.00 5.17 -5.22
CA TYR A 74 1.45 5.73 -3.95
C TYR A 74 2.08 4.64 -3.10
N LEU A 75 3.12 5.03 -2.37
CA LEU A 75 3.84 4.15 -1.45
C LEU A 75 4.05 4.88 -0.12
N TYR A 76 3.73 4.20 0.96
CA TYR A 76 3.95 4.66 2.32
C TYR A 76 4.76 3.63 3.08
N VAL A 77 5.85 4.06 3.70
CA VAL A 77 6.72 3.22 4.53
C VAL A 77 6.72 3.78 5.94
N GLU A 78 6.28 2.97 6.90
CA GLU A 78 6.15 3.38 8.31
C GLU A 78 5.32 4.68 8.49
N GLY A 79 4.31 4.87 7.63
CA GLY A 79 3.44 6.05 7.62
C GLY A 79 3.99 7.27 6.86
N GLU A 80 5.19 7.20 6.30
CA GLU A 80 5.77 8.29 5.50
C GLU A 80 5.59 8.03 4.00
N GLU A 81 5.10 9.04 3.26
CA GLU A 81 4.97 8.95 1.81
C GLU A 81 6.35 8.93 1.13
N ILE A 82 6.56 7.95 0.25
CA ILE A 82 7.77 7.82 -0.54
C ILE A 82 7.52 8.36 -1.95
N VAL A 83 8.05 9.56 -2.22
CA VAL A 83 7.88 10.26 -3.50
C VAL A 83 8.77 9.74 -4.63
N ASP A 84 9.87 9.04 -4.31
CA ASP A 84 10.82 8.51 -5.30
C ASP A 84 11.14 7.04 -4.99
N PHE A 85 10.40 6.15 -5.66
CA PHE A 85 10.60 4.71 -5.60
C PHE A 85 10.58 4.07 -6.98
N VAL A 86 11.24 2.92 -7.10
CA VAL A 86 11.18 2.08 -8.30
C VAL A 86 10.76 0.68 -7.94
N SER A 87 9.93 0.09 -8.79
CA SER A 87 9.66 -1.35 -8.75
C SER A 87 10.93 -2.12 -9.11
N ALA A 88 11.33 -3.06 -8.25
CA ALA A 88 12.37 -4.05 -8.56
C ALA A 88 11.83 -5.21 -9.40
#